data_AF-A0A0J8VHE1-F1
#
_entry.id   AF-A0A0J8VHE1-F1
#
_cell.length_a   1.000
_cell.length_b   1.000
_cell.length_c   1.000
_cell.angle_alpha   90.00
_cell.angle_beta   90.00
_cell.angle_gamma   90.00
#
_symmetry.space_group_name_H-M   'P 1'
#
loop_
_entity.id
_entity.type
_entity.pdbx_description
1 polymer ?
#
loop_
_entity_poly.entity_id
_entity_poly.type
_entity_poly.pdbx_seq_one_letter_code
_entity_poly.pdbx_strand_id
1 'polypeptide(L)'
;MKKTIKQCCLTSLIAMTCFASAGCDDQKNSAGAMPDPAAQQENTEQQEIAKFNAYVDAANGFSYSVASDLAKHIDYMKRQKKNGDYDAYWVADDTSLKRMAEHLSEARAMKPAMADLDAPAESYGNALNAALPLVKELNDYQDSKGMLADGGQKAREKEEQYVTLMTTLAGAQQNFNTALEKRDDANLRHTFESAKKGSPDYYRSGIALYAKETMNAGETFFNAYNDEKPSKEIDNQFRQSLDKLAEMNQGCEPLKSEVNDLLGAGRSALRDAEKGSLAVNHFLKSNMSIRMRSDAVNSAYMNLINKMNRSGCEARG
;
A
#
# COMPACT_ATOMS: atom_id res chain seq x y z
N MET A 1 -22.26 -3.40 -14.14
CA MET A 1 -21.77 -2.66 -12.96
C MET A 1 -20.43 -2.02 -13.29
N LYS A 2 -20.42 -0.75 -13.68
CA LYS A 2 -19.19 0.07 -13.71
C LYS A 2 -19.08 0.74 -12.35
N LYS A 3 -18.76 -0.03 -11.31
CA LYS A 3 -18.16 0.55 -10.12
C LYS A 3 -16.68 0.62 -10.46
N THR A 4 -16.17 1.84 -10.58
CA THR A 4 -14.74 2.15 -10.57
C THR A 4 -14.19 1.55 -9.30
N ILE A 5 -13.71 0.31 -9.40
CA ILE A 5 -12.79 -0.27 -8.45
C ILE A 5 -11.56 0.61 -8.60
N LYS A 6 -11.44 1.63 -7.72
CA LYS A 6 -10.20 2.37 -7.57
C LYS A 6 -9.13 1.32 -7.38
N GLN A 7 -8.17 1.32 -8.29
CA GLN A 7 -6.96 0.56 -8.14
C GLN A 7 -6.35 1.07 -6.83
N CYS A 8 -6.53 0.34 -5.73
CA CYS A 8 -5.73 0.54 -4.53
C CYS A 8 -4.31 0.14 -4.95
N CYS A 9 -3.62 1.07 -5.61
CA CYS A 9 -2.17 1.10 -5.54
C CYS A 9 -1.89 1.24 -4.05
N LEU A 10 -1.47 0.15 -3.41
CA LEU A 10 -0.91 0.21 -2.07
C LEU A 10 0.08 1.38 -2.09
N THR A 11 -0.23 2.46 -1.38
CA THR A 11 0.79 3.43 -1.03
C THR A 11 1.82 2.64 -0.24
N SER A 12 3.09 2.68 -0.64
CA SER A 12 4.14 1.96 0.10
C SER A 12 4.10 2.39 1.56
N LEU A 13 3.61 1.50 2.42
CA LEU A 13 3.55 1.71 3.85
C LEU A 13 4.98 1.75 4.37
N ILE A 14 5.30 2.77 5.14
CA ILE A 14 6.63 2.93 5.71
C ILE A 14 6.66 2.14 7.01
N ALA A 15 7.42 1.05 7.05
CA ALA A 15 7.67 0.34 8.29
C ALA A 15 8.24 1.33 9.31
N MET A 16 7.54 1.48 10.45
CA MET A 16 7.99 2.37 11.50
C MET A 16 9.21 1.71 12.15
N THR A 17 10.39 2.25 11.87
CA THR A 17 11.64 1.80 12.51
C THR A 17 11.84 2.64 13.76
N CYS A 18 11.99 1.98 14.91
CA CYS A 18 12.17 2.65 16.20
C CYS A 18 13.37 3.60 16.14
N PHE A 19 13.12 4.91 16.21
CA PHE A 19 14.15 5.93 16.46
C PHE A 19 14.43 6.03 17.95
N ALA A 20 14.89 4.93 18.55
CA ALA A 20 15.44 4.97 19.89
C ALA A 20 16.93 5.29 19.77
N SER A 21 17.29 6.56 20.00
CA SER A 21 18.65 6.91 20.37
C SER A 21 18.92 6.24 21.72
N ALA A 22 19.62 5.12 21.69
CA ALA A 22 20.06 4.41 22.88
C ALA A 22 21.06 5.30 23.65
N GLY A 23 20.54 6.10 24.59
CA GLY A 23 21.28 6.47 25.78
C GLY A 23 21.36 5.25 26.69
N CYS A 24 22.24 4.30 26.37
CA CYS A 24 22.65 3.28 27.34
C CYS A 24 23.45 3.98 28.43
N ASP A 25 22.86 4.19 29.60
CA ASP A 25 23.60 4.40 30.83
C ASP A 25 23.48 3.15 31.70
N ASP A 26 24.64 2.71 32.20
CA ASP A 26 24.88 1.44 32.90
C ASP A 26 23.87 1.17 34.05
N GLN A 27 23.01 0.15 33.89
CA GLN A 27 22.16 -0.32 34.99
C GLN A 27 22.76 -1.57 35.66
N LYS A 28 23.49 -1.32 36.75
CA LYS A 28 23.83 -2.35 37.74
C LYS A 28 22.55 -2.92 38.37
N ASN A 29 22.49 -4.25 38.40
CA ASN A 29 21.46 -5.09 38.99
C ASN A 29 20.94 -4.63 40.36
N SER A 30 19.62 -4.44 40.46
CA SER A 30 18.87 -4.66 41.70
C SER A 30 17.46 -5.16 41.37
N ALA A 31 17.26 -6.47 41.56
CA ALA A 31 15.97 -7.15 41.44
C ALA A 31 15.04 -6.70 42.59
N GLY A 32 13.86 -6.19 42.26
CA GLY A 32 12.80 -5.87 43.23
C GLY A 32 11.99 -4.59 42.98
N ALA A 33 12.32 -3.77 41.99
CA ALA A 33 11.55 -2.57 41.68
C ALA A 33 10.35 -2.89 40.76
N MET A 34 9.18 -2.29 41.05
CA MET A 34 8.10 -2.15 40.05
C MET A 34 8.70 -1.54 38.76
N PRO A 35 8.25 -1.95 37.57
CA PRO A 35 8.76 -1.38 36.33
C PRO A 35 8.59 0.13 36.38
N ASP A 36 9.64 0.87 36.03
CA ASP A 36 9.57 2.31 35.88
C ASP A 36 8.43 2.65 34.89
N PRO A 37 7.48 3.54 35.23
CA PRO A 37 6.41 3.95 34.32
C PRO A 37 6.92 4.36 32.93
N ALA A 38 8.11 4.98 32.85
CA ALA A 38 8.74 5.33 31.58
C ALA A 38 9.18 4.09 30.78
N ALA A 39 9.82 3.12 31.44
CA ALA A 39 10.22 1.85 30.80
C ALA A 39 9.01 1.00 30.38
N GLN A 40 7.89 1.10 31.10
CA GLN A 40 6.66 0.38 30.78
C GLN A 40 5.91 1.04 29.61
N GLN A 41 5.98 2.37 29.49
CA GLN A 41 5.45 3.12 28.36
C GLN A 41 6.26 2.87 27.08
N GLU A 42 7.59 2.91 27.15
CA GLU A 42 8.47 2.58 26.02
C GLU A 42 8.26 1.15 25.51
N ASN A 43 8.09 0.18 26.41
CA ASN A 43 7.80 -1.20 26.03
C ASN A 43 6.43 -1.33 25.33
N THR A 44 5.43 -0.55 25.77
CA THR A 44 4.11 -0.54 25.12
C THR A 44 4.19 0.04 23.71
N GLU A 45 4.91 1.15 23.52
CA GLU A 45 5.12 1.77 22.21
C GLU A 45 5.86 0.82 21.25
N GLN A 46 6.91 0.14 21.71
CA GLN A 46 7.62 -0.86 20.92
C GLN A 46 6.72 -2.02 20.50
N GLN A 47 5.83 -2.47 21.38
CA GLN A 47 4.85 -3.52 21.08
C GLN A 47 3.80 -3.06 20.06
N GLU A 48 3.33 -1.81 20.15
CA GLU A 48 2.43 -1.23 19.16
C GLU A 48 3.09 -1.11 17.79
N ILE A 49 4.35 -0.68 17.73
CA ILE A 49 5.14 -0.63 16.49
C ILE A 49 5.30 -2.02 15.90
N ALA A 50 5.66 -3.01 16.71
CA ALA A 50 5.82 -4.39 16.26
C ALA A 50 4.52 -4.95 15.66
N LYS A 51 3.38 -4.72 16.32
CA LYS A 51 2.08 -5.16 15.82
C LYS A 51 1.66 -4.42 14.54
N PHE A 52 1.88 -3.11 14.47
CA PHE A 52 1.63 -2.35 13.25
C PHE A 52 2.48 -2.87 12.08
N ASN A 53 3.77 -3.11 12.30
CA ASN A 53 4.66 -3.65 11.28
C ASN A 53 4.23 -5.07 10.84
N ALA A 54 3.72 -5.91 11.73
CA ALA A 54 3.15 -7.21 11.35
C ALA A 54 1.94 -7.08 10.39
N TYR A 55 1.10 -6.05 10.57
CA TYR A 55 0.03 -5.75 9.60
C TYR A 55 0.56 -5.20 8.27
N VAL A 56 1.58 -4.35 8.32
CA VAL A 56 2.27 -3.86 7.11
C VAL A 56 2.89 -5.02 6.33
N ASP A 57 3.54 -5.96 7.01
CA ASP A 57 4.12 -7.15 6.41
C ASP A 57 3.05 -8.06 5.80
N ALA A 58 1.92 -8.25 6.49
CA ALA A 58 0.78 -8.96 5.94
C ALA A 58 0.31 -8.30 4.63
N ALA A 59 0.07 -6.99 4.64
CA ALA A 59 -0.37 -6.24 3.46
C ALA A 59 0.64 -6.31 2.30
N ASN A 60 1.94 -6.16 2.58
CA ASN A 60 3.01 -6.19 1.59
C ASN A 60 3.28 -7.61 1.04
N GLY A 61 3.01 -8.65 1.83
CA GLY A 61 3.15 -10.06 1.44
C GLY A 61 2.16 -10.52 0.36
N PHE A 62 1.19 -9.67 0.01
CA PHE A 62 0.18 -9.91 -1.01
C PHE A 62 0.11 -8.72 -1.96
N SER A 63 1.07 -8.68 -2.88
CA SER A 63 1.34 -7.54 -3.77
C SER A 63 0.27 -7.29 -4.86
N TYR A 64 -0.86 -8.02 -4.86
CA TYR A 64 -1.89 -7.89 -5.88
C TYR A 64 -3.27 -7.49 -5.32
N SER A 65 -4.01 -6.73 -6.14
CA SER A 65 -5.37 -6.31 -5.84
C SER A 65 -6.36 -7.40 -6.22
N VAL A 66 -7.08 -7.94 -5.23
CA VAL A 66 -8.15 -8.94 -5.45
C VAL A 66 -9.20 -8.40 -6.41
N ALA A 67 -9.51 -7.11 -6.30
CA ALA A 67 -10.50 -6.44 -7.12
C ALA A 67 -10.06 -6.32 -8.60
N SER A 68 -8.77 -6.03 -8.85
CA SER A 68 -8.20 -6.00 -10.20
C SER A 68 -8.20 -7.38 -10.84
N ASP A 69 -7.82 -8.41 -10.09
CA ASP A 69 -7.78 -9.77 -10.59
C ASP A 69 -9.19 -10.31 -10.84
N LEU A 70 -10.13 -10.07 -9.94
CA LEU A 70 -11.55 -10.40 -10.19
C LEU A 70 -12.07 -9.73 -11.48
N ALA A 71 -11.70 -8.48 -11.75
CA ALA A 71 -12.11 -7.80 -12.97
C ALA A 71 -11.54 -8.48 -14.23
N LYS A 72 -10.26 -8.89 -14.21
CA LYS A 72 -9.63 -9.65 -15.30
C LYS A 72 -10.29 -11.01 -15.50
N HIS A 73 -10.61 -11.70 -14.39
CA HIS A 73 -11.30 -13.00 -14.40
C HIS A 73 -12.67 -12.89 -15.06
N ILE A 74 -13.50 -11.94 -14.61
CA ILE A 74 -14.84 -11.70 -15.16
C ILE A 74 -14.76 -11.41 -16.67
N ASP A 75 -13.78 -10.62 -17.10
CA ASP A 75 -13.56 -10.30 -18.51
C ASP A 75 -13.12 -11.52 -19.33
N TYR A 76 -12.24 -12.36 -18.77
CA TYR A 76 -11.89 -13.67 -19.33
C TYR A 76 -13.12 -14.56 -19.49
N MET A 77 -13.92 -14.78 -18.44
CA MET A 77 -15.10 -15.63 -18.47
C MET A 77 -16.15 -15.14 -19.48
N LYS A 78 -16.30 -13.82 -19.64
CA LYS A 78 -17.16 -13.24 -20.69
C LYS A 78 -16.69 -13.56 -22.10
N ARG A 79 -15.37 -13.55 -22.36
CA ARG A 79 -14.81 -13.94 -23.67
C ARG A 79 -15.03 -15.43 -23.93
N GLN A 80 -14.75 -16.27 -22.93
CA GLN A 80 -14.84 -17.73 -23.13
C GLN A 80 -16.27 -18.25 -23.21
N LYS A 81 -17.24 -17.55 -22.62
CA LYS A 81 -18.65 -17.79 -22.92
C LYS A 81 -18.98 -17.66 -24.41
N LYS A 82 -18.23 -16.87 -25.18
CA LYS A 82 -18.42 -16.70 -26.63
C LYS A 82 -17.58 -17.69 -27.45
N ASN A 83 -16.35 -17.93 -27.02
CA ASN A 83 -15.36 -18.67 -27.83
C ASN A 83 -15.29 -20.17 -27.49
N GLY A 84 -15.73 -20.57 -26.30
CA GLY A 84 -15.71 -21.97 -25.84
C GLY A 84 -14.34 -22.52 -25.42
N ASP A 85 -13.30 -21.69 -25.41
CA ASP A 85 -11.92 -22.09 -25.07
C ASP A 85 -11.61 -21.79 -23.60
N TYR A 86 -11.33 -22.81 -22.80
CA TYR A 86 -11.03 -22.67 -21.36
C TYR A 86 -9.58 -23.03 -21.01
N ASP A 87 -8.68 -23.15 -21.99
CA ASP A 87 -7.30 -23.61 -21.77
C ASP A 87 -6.51 -22.71 -20.81
N ALA A 88 -6.82 -21.41 -20.84
CA ALA A 88 -6.24 -20.39 -19.96
C ALA A 88 -7.13 -20.06 -18.74
N TYR A 89 -7.99 -20.99 -18.30
CA TYR A 89 -8.82 -20.78 -17.12
C TYR A 89 -7.94 -20.60 -15.88
N TRP A 90 -8.27 -19.59 -15.08
CA TRP A 90 -7.54 -19.30 -13.86
C TRP A 90 -8.49 -18.79 -12.77
N VAL A 91 -8.07 -18.93 -11.53
CA VAL A 91 -8.68 -18.32 -10.35
C VAL A 91 -7.57 -17.78 -9.43
N ALA A 92 -7.94 -17.06 -8.38
CA ALA A 92 -6.97 -16.65 -7.36
C ALA A 92 -6.21 -17.87 -6.78
N ASP A 93 -4.95 -17.66 -6.43
CA ASP A 93 -4.09 -18.70 -5.84
C ASP A 93 -4.49 -18.99 -4.38
N ASP A 94 -4.90 -20.22 -4.10
CA ASP A 94 -5.38 -20.63 -2.77
C ASP A 94 -4.29 -20.54 -1.71
N THR A 95 -3.05 -20.85 -2.09
CA THR A 95 -1.87 -20.77 -1.21
C THR A 95 -1.63 -19.35 -0.70
N SER A 96 -1.71 -18.36 -1.58
CA SER A 96 -1.54 -16.96 -1.21
C SER A 96 -2.68 -16.46 -0.34
N LEU A 97 -3.93 -16.86 -0.61
CA LEU A 97 -5.08 -16.51 0.25
C LEU A 97 -4.92 -17.09 1.65
N LYS A 98 -4.47 -18.34 1.76
CA LYS A 98 -4.22 -19.00 3.05
C LYS A 98 -3.12 -18.29 3.82
N ARG A 99 -1.98 -18.01 3.18
CA ARG A 99 -0.86 -17.29 3.80
C ARG A 99 -1.28 -15.91 4.32
N MET A 100 -2.08 -15.16 3.57
CA MET A 100 -2.61 -13.88 4.03
C MET A 100 -3.50 -14.05 5.28
N ALA A 101 -4.40 -15.05 5.28
CA ALA A 101 -5.27 -15.31 6.44
C ALA A 101 -4.44 -15.64 7.70
N GLU A 102 -3.37 -16.42 7.54
CA GLU A 102 -2.43 -16.75 8.61
C GLU A 102 -1.72 -15.49 9.15
N HIS A 103 -1.13 -14.66 8.29
CA HIS A 103 -0.45 -13.43 8.73
C HIS A 103 -1.38 -12.44 9.43
N LEU A 104 -2.62 -12.28 8.96
CA LEU A 104 -3.61 -11.43 9.65
C LEU A 104 -3.96 -12.00 11.03
N SER A 105 -4.08 -13.33 11.16
CA SER A 105 -4.34 -13.98 12.44
C SER A 105 -3.17 -13.79 13.41
N GLU A 106 -1.94 -13.95 12.93
CA GLU A 106 -0.71 -13.74 13.72
C GLU A 106 -0.62 -12.30 14.22
N ALA A 107 -0.77 -11.31 13.34
CA ALA A 107 -0.72 -9.89 13.70
C ALA A 107 -1.83 -9.51 14.70
N ARG A 108 -3.06 -10.02 14.52
CA ARG A 108 -4.18 -9.78 15.46
C ARG A 108 -3.91 -10.32 16.86
N ALA A 109 -3.25 -11.47 16.97
CA ALA A 109 -2.92 -12.10 18.24
C ALA A 109 -1.85 -11.34 19.04
N MET A 110 -1.10 -10.44 18.40
CA MET A 110 -0.11 -9.59 19.07
C MET A 110 -0.78 -8.61 20.03
N LYS A 111 -0.03 -8.24 21.08
CA LYS A 111 -0.40 -7.21 22.04
C LYS A 111 0.38 -5.92 21.77
N PRO A 112 -0.14 -4.75 22.18
CA PRO A 112 -1.50 -4.55 22.74
C PRO A 112 -2.60 -4.65 21.66
N ALA A 113 -3.85 -4.57 22.08
CA ALA A 113 -4.98 -4.50 21.15
C ALA A 113 -4.88 -3.22 20.30
N MET A 114 -5.21 -3.34 19.02
CA MET A 114 -5.13 -2.27 18.04
C MET A 114 -6.45 -2.21 17.29
N ALA A 115 -7.52 -1.79 17.99
CA ALA A 115 -8.90 -2.03 17.55
C ALA A 115 -9.24 -1.46 16.16
N ASP A 116 -8.62 -0.35 15.79
CA ASP A 116 -8.72 0.29 14.47
C ASP A 116 -8.16 -0.57 13.33
N LEU A 117 -7.23 -1.50 13.61
CA LEU A 117 -6.71 -2.49 12.64
C LEU A 117 -7.23 -3.92 12.89
N ASP A 118 -7.40 -4.31 14.15
CA ASP A 118 -7.80 -5.67 14.54
C ASP A 118 -9.18 -6.05 13.98
N ALA A 119 -10.13 -5.11 13.94
CA ALA A 119 -11.48 -5.37 13.42
C ALA A 119 -11.54 -5.44 11.87
N PRO A 120 -10.91 -4.53 11.11
CA PRO A 120 -10.77 -4.70 9.66
C PRO A 120 -9.98 -5.95 9.27
N ALA A 121 -8.91 -6.27 9.99
CA ALA A 121 -8.11 -7.49 9.77
C ALA A 121 -8.94 -8.77 10.01
N GLU A 122 -9.79 -8.78 11.05
CA GLU A 122 -10.74 -9.88 11.28
C GLU A 122 -11.69 -10.07 10.12
N SER A 123 -12.29 -8.97 9.65
CA SER A 123 -13.24 -8.99 8.55
C SER A 123 -12.59 -9.53 7.28
N TYR A 124 -11.34 -9.13 7.03
CA TYR A 124 -10.57 -9.63 5.88
C TYR A 124 -10.19 -11.11 6.03
N GLY A 125 -9.71 -11.53 7.21
CA GLY A 125 -9.45 -12.94 7.54
C GLY A 125 -10.68 -13.84 7.37
N ASN A 126 -11.85 -13.37 7.81
CA ASN A 126 -13.11 -14.10 7.64
C ASN A 126 -13.52 -14.23 6.17
N ALA A 127 -13.34 -13.17 5.37
CA ALA A 127 -13.62 -13.22 3.94
C ALA A 127 -12.66 -14.17 3.20
N LEU A 128 -11.39 -14.20 3.59
CA LEU A 128 -10.39 -15.16 3.06
C LEU A 128 -10.81 -16.59 3.37
N ASN A 129 -11.13 -16.88 4.63
CA ASN A 129 -11.55 -18.21 5.07
C ASN A 129 -12.85 -18.68 4.39
N ALA A 130 -13.77 -17.76 4.10
CA ALA A 130 -14.99 -18.07 3.36
C ALA A 130 -14.74 -18.39 1.88
N ALA A 131 -13.76 -17.72 1.25
CA ALA A 131 -13.41 -17.93 -0.16
C ALA A 131 -12.57 -19.21 -0.38
N LEU A 132 -11.68 -19.53 0.56
CA LEU A 132 -10.67 -20.58 0.44
C LEU A 132 -11.20 -21.95 -0.05
N PRO A 133 -12.31 -22.51 0.48
CA PRO A 133 -12.79 -23.81 0.04
C PRO A 133 -13.12 -23.87 -1.46
N LEU A 134 -13.80 -22.84 -1.98
CA LEU A 134 -14.14 -22.79 -3.40
C LEU A 134 -12.92 -22.50 -4.26
N VAL A 135 -12.07 -21.57 -3.82
CA VAL A 135 -10.84 -21.22 -4.55
C VAL A 135 -9.96 -22.46 -4.69
N LYS A 136 -9.79 -23.22 -3.60
CA LYS A 136 -9.09 -24.51 -3.64
C LYS A 136 -9.74 -25.51 -4.59
N GLU A 137 -11.06 -25.69 -4.52
CA GLU A 137 -11.79 -26.58 -5.43
C GLU A 137 -11.53 -26.24 -6.92
N LEU A 138 -11.43 -24.94 -7.24
CA LEU A 138 -11.21 -24.45 -8.59
C LEU A 138 -9.73 -24.47 -9.01
N ASN A 139 -8.79 -24.30 -8.09
CA ASN A 139 -7.36 -24.52 -8.33
C ASN A 139 -7.10 -26.00 -8.63
N ASP A 140 -7.63 -26.91 -7.81
CA ASP A 140 -7.47 -28.37 -8.02
C ASP A 140 -8.04 -28.79 -9.39
N TYR A 141 -9.17 -28.19 -9.79
CA TYR A 141 -9.79 -28.39 -11.12
C TYR A 141 -8.93 -27.82 -12.26
N GLN A 142 -8.27 -26.68 -12.05
CA GLN A 142 -7.35 -26.11 -13.01
C GLN A 142 -6.10 -26.99 -13.17
N ASP A 143 -5.50 -27.40 -12.07
CA ASP A 143 -4.28 -28.22 -12.04
C ASP A 143 -4.49 -29.60 -12.65
N SER A 144 -5.68 -30.17 -12.45
CA SER A 144 -6.07 -31.44 -13.09
C SER A 144 -6.44 -31.29 -14.57
N LYS A 145 -6.37 -30.09 -15.13
CA LYS A 145 -6.88 -29.75 -16.47
C LYS A 145 -8.35 -30.13 -16.69
N GLY A 146 -9.17 -30.06 -15.63
CA GLY A 146 -10.58 -30.47 -15.68
C GLY A 146 -11.38 -29.70 -16.72
N MET A 147 -11.02 -28.44 -16.96
CA MET A 147 -11.65 -27.59 -17.98
C MET A 147 -11.49 -28.10 -19.42
N LEU A 148 -10.41 -28.83 -19.71
CA LEU A 148 -10.22 -29.46 -21.01
C LEU A 148 -11.09 -30.71 -21.17
N ALA A 149 -11.40 -31.38 -20.05
CA ALA A 149 -12.18 -32.60 -20.03
C ALA A 149 -13.70 -32.34 -20.11
N ASP A 150 -14.19 -31.28 -19.46
CA ASP A 150 -15.63 -30.95 -19.41
C ASP A 150 -16.01 -29.71 -20.25
N GLY A 151 -15.06 -29.17 -21.03
CA GLY A 151 -15.27 -27.97 -21.83
C GLY A 151 -15.62 -26.74 -20.98
N GLY A 152 -15.08 -26.63 -19.77
CA GLY A 152 -15.31 -25.53 -18.84
C GLY A 152 -16.66 -25.58 -18.13
N GLN A 153 -17.31 -26.74 -18.06
CA GLN A 153 -18.63 -26.86 -17.44
C GLN A 153 -18.60 -26.45 -15.96
N LYS A 154 -17.70 -27.04 -15.17
CA LYS A 154 -17.58 -26.71 -13.75
C LYS A 154 -17.23 -25.24 -13.51
N ALA A 155 -16.36 -24.67 -14.34
CA ALA A 155 -16.02 -23.25 -14.28
C ALA A 155 -17.25 -22.36 -14.42
N ARG A 156 -18.15 -22.66 -15.38
CA ARG A 156 -19.40 -21.90 -15.57
C ARG A 156 -20.38 -22.07 -14.42
N GLU A 157 -20.50 -23.29 -13.89
CA GLU A 157 -21.41 -23.60 -12.78
C GLU A 157 -21.01 -22.88 -11.49
N LYS A 158 -19.71 -22.74 -11.24
CA LYS A 158 -19.16 -22.12 -10.02
C LYS A 158 -18.92 -20.61 -10.14
N GLU A 159 -19.01 -20.05 -11.35
CA GLU A 159 -18.63 -18.66 -11.63
C GLU A 159 -19.39 -17.65 -10.75
N GLU A 160 -20.71 -17.79 -10.60
CA GLU A 160 -21.50 -16.86 -9.79
C GLU A 160 -21.08 -16.87 -8.31
N GLN A 161 -20.83 -18.07 -7.78
CA GLN A 161 -20.37 -18.26 -6.40
C GLN A 161 -18.96 -17.66 -6.23
N TYR A 162 -18.06 -17.91 -7.18
CA TYR A 162 -16.71 -17.37 -7.17
C TYR A 162 -16.72 -15.84 -7.20
N VAL A 163 -17.44 -15.24 -8.15
CA VAL A 163 -17.55 -13.78 -8.27
C VAL A 163 -18.12 -13.15 -7.00
N THR A 164 -19.10 -13.79 -6.38
CA THR A 164 -19.69 -13.30 -5.12
C THR A 164 -18.68 -13.29 -3.98
N LEU A 165 -17.97 -14.41 -3.75
CA LEU A 165 -16.99 -14.53 -2.68
C LEU A 165 -15.82 -13.56 -2.89
N MET A 166 -15.31 -13.47 -4.13
CA MET A 166 -14.19 -12.60 -4.47
C MET A 166 -14.57 -11.12 -4.39
N THR A 167 -15.83 -10.76 -4.65
CA THR A 167 -16.33 -9.39 -4.44
C THR A 167 -16.34 -9.02 -2.96
N THR A 168 -16.83 -9.91 -2.10
CA THR A 168 -16.79 -9.71 -0.63
C THR A 168 -15.34 -9.62 -0.15
N LEU A 169 -14.47 -10.49 -0.65
CA LEU A 169 -13.04 -10.47 -0.33
C LEU A 169 -12.37 -9.16 -0.74
N ALA A 170 -12.63 -8.68 -1.96
CA ALA A 170 -12.12 -7.40 -2.46
C ALA A 170 -12.55 -6.22 -1.57
N GLY A 171 -13.82 -6.19 -1.13
CA GLY A 171 -14.31 -5.16 -0.21
C GLY A 171 -13.63 -5.21 1.16
N ALA A 172 -13.40 -6.42 1.69
CA ALA A 172 -12.70 -6.59 2.95
C ALA A 172 -11.21 -6.20 2.86
N GLN A 173 -10.52 -6.57 1.77
CA GLN A 173 -9.14 -6.14 1.48
C GLN A 173 -9.06 -4.61 1.43
N GLN A 174 -9.97 -3.97 0.71
CA GLN A 174 -10.02 -2.51 0.62
C GLN A 174 -10.20 -1.86 2.00
N ASN A 175 -11.15 -2.35 2.80
CA ASN A 175 -11.41 -1.81 4.14
C ASN A 175 -10.19 -1.94 5.06
N PHE A 176 -9.50 -3.09 5.02
CA PHE A 176 -8.26 -3.30 5.78
C PHE A 176 -7.16 -2.34 5.33
N ASN A 177 -6.91 -2.23 4.03
CA ASN A 177 -5.89 -1.33 3.49
C ASN A 177 -6.17 0.14 3.85
N THR A 178 -7.42 0.59 3.75
CA THR A 178 -7.82 1.96 4.15
C THR A 178 -7.59 2.20 5.64
N ALA A 179 -7.87 1.21 6.50
CA ALA A 179 -7.61 1.34 7.93
C ALA A 179 -6.10 1.42 8.22
N LEU A 180 -5.31 0.58 7.54
CA LEU A 180 -3.85 0.54 7.65
C LEU A 180 -3.21 1.84 7.20
N GLU A 181 -3.61 2.36 6.03
CA GLU A 181 -3.18 3.67 5.52
C GLU A 181 -3.51 4.81 6.49
N LYS A 182 -4.72 4.82 7.05
CA LYS A 182 -5.15 5.84 8.01
C LYS A 182 -4.29 5.82 9.27
N ARG A 183 -3.98 4.63 9.80
CA ARG A 183 -3.11 4.52 10.97
C ARG A 183 -1.68 4.92 10.64
N ASP A 184 -1.16 4.50 9.50
CA ASP A 184 0.17 4.91 9.02
C ASP A 184 0.30 6.43 8.90
N ASP A 185 -0.71 7.11 8.35
CA ASP A 185 -0.74 8.56 8.26
C ASP A 185 -0.73 9.24 9.63
N ALA A 186 -1.51 8.73 10.58
CA ALA A 186 -1.54 9.25 11.95
C ALA A 186 -0.19 9.04 12.65
N ASN A 187 0.41 7.88 12.45
CA ASN A 187 1.71 7.48 12.96
C ASN A 187 2.83 8.39 12.43
N LEU A 188 2.95 8.53 11.10
CA LEU A 188 3.94 9.41 10.46
C LEU A 188 3.80 10.86 10.90
N ARG A 189 2.56 11.36 10.98
CA ARG A 189 2.27 12.71 11.45
C ARG A 189 2.68 12.90 12.90
N HIS A 190 2.33 11.96 13.78
CA HIS A 190 2.71 12.01 15.19
C HIS A 190 4.23 11.99 15.38
N THR A 191 4.95 11.12 14.66
CA THR A 191 6.42 11.07 14.70
C THR A 191 7.04 12.39 14.25
N PHE A 192 6.50 13.00 13.17
CA PHE A 192 6.99 14.29 12.68
C PHE A 192 6.73 15.44 13.67
N GLU A 193 5.51 15.54 14.19
CA GLU A 193 5.09 16.61 15.10
C GLU A 193 5.77 16.51 16.48
N SER A 194 6.11 15.30 16.91
CA SER A 194 6.80 15.05 18.19
C SER A 194 8.33 15.22 18.08
N ALA A 195 8.89 15.19 16.87
CA ALA A 195 10.32 15.37 16.67
C ALA A 195 10.75 16.82 16.91
N LYS A 196 11.87 17.00 17.62
CA LYS A 196 12.45 18.32 17.86
C LYS A 196 12.80 19.00 16.54
N LYS A 197 12.18 20.15 16.25
CA LYS A 197 12.44 20.91 15.01
C LYS A 197 13.93 21.11 14.75
N GLY A 198 14.36 20.73 13.53
CA GLY A 198 15.75 20.81 13.11
C GLY A 198 16.63 19.62 13.53
N SER A 199 16.11 18.64 14.27
CA SER A 199 16.82 17.39 14.53
C SER A 199 16.86 16.50 13.29
N PRO A 200 17.78 15.52 13.22
CA PRO A 200 17.77 14.51 12.16
C PRO A 200 16.43 13.77 12.07
N ASP A 201 15.82 13.45 13.22
CA ASP A 201 14.51 12.76 13.26
C ASP A 201 13.39 13.63 12.69
N TYR A 202 13.41 14.94 12.93
CA TYR A 202 12.45 15.88 12.34
C TYR A 202 12.54 15.88 10.82
N TYR A 203 13.75 15.95 10.26
CA TYR A 203 13.92 15.92 8.81
C TYR A 203 13.56 14.57 8.21
N ARG A 204 13.93 13.47 8.88
CA ARG A 204 13.64 12.13 8.40
C ARG A 204 12.14 11.83 8.37
N SER A 205 11.47 12.08 9.48
CA SER A 205 10.02 11.90 9.60
C SER A 205 9.25 12.87 8.69
N GLY A 206 9.75 14.09 8.52
CA GLY A 206 9.20 15.05 7.56
C GLY A 206 9.34 14.60 6.10
N ILE A 207 10.50 14.06 5.71
CA ILE A 207 10.70 13.45 4.39
C ILE A 207 9.72 12.29 4.20
N ALA A 208 9.59 11.40 5.20
CA ALA A 208 8.65 10.27 5.15
C ALA A 208 7.21 10.72 4.90
N LEU A 209 6.73 11.63 5.74
CA LEU A 209 5.37 12.18 5.70
C LEU A 209 5.09 12.89 4.37
N TYR A 210 5.95 13.85 3.99
CA TYR A 210 5.68 14.68 2.81
C TYR A 210 5.98 13.96 1.49
N ALA A 211 6.83 12.94 1.48
CA ALA A 211 6.96 12.06 0.33
C ALA A 211 5.67 11.26 0.09
N LYS A 212 5.06 10.74 1.16
CA LYS A 212 3.76 10.04 1.08
C LYS A 212 2.63 10.99 0.67
N GLU A 213 2.53 12.18 1.28
CA GLU A 213 1.57 13.22 0.86
C GLU A 213 1.76 13.58 -0.63
N THR A 214 3.01 13.66 -1.09
CA THR A 214 3.35 13.91 -2.50
C THR A 214 2.89 12.77 -3.41
N MET A 215 3.07 11.51 -3.01
CA MET A 215 2.62 10.37 -3.78
C MET A 215 1.09 10.35 -3.89
N ASN A 216 0.37 10.59 -2.80
CA ASN A 216 -1.11 10.64 -2.77
C ASN A 216 -1.67 11.78 -3.64
N ALA A 217 -1.07 12.97 -3.55
CA ALA A 217 -1.45 14.10 -4.38
C ALA A 217 -1.11 13.85 -5.86
N GLY A 218 0.04 13.23 -6.14
CA GLY A 218 0.44 12.80 -7.47
C GLY A 218 -0.53 11.80 -8.09
N GLU A 219 -0.98 10.79 -7.35
CA GLU A 219 -2.00 9.85 -7.82
C GLU A 219 -3.32 10.57 -8.16
N THR A 220 -3.79 11.45 -7.28
CA THR A 220 -5.00 12.25 -7.52
C THR A 220 -4.85 13.10 -8.79
N PHE A 221 -3.68 13.72 -8.96
CA PHE A 221 -3.31 14.49 -10.15
C PHE A 221 -3.35 13.63 -11.42
N PHE A 222 -2.61 12.50 -11.48
CA PHE A 222 -2.57 11.67 -12.68
C PHE A 222 -3.93 11.05 -13.02
N ASN A 223 -4.71 10.64 -12.01
CA ASN A 223 -6.06 10.14 -12.21
C ASN A 223 -6.99 11.21 -12.79
N ALA A 224 -6.92 12.46 -12.31
CA ALA A 224 -7.72 13.55 -12.84
C ALA A 224 -7.40 13.83 -14.32
N TYR A 225 -6.14 13.77 -14.71
CA TYR A 225 -5.73 13.90 -16.11
C TYR A 225 -6.18 12.71 -16.97
N ASN A 226 -6.09 11.49 -16.44
CA ASN A 226 -6.55 10.29 -17.13
C ASN A 226 -8.07 10.27 -17.32
N ASP A 227 -8.81 10.76 -16.34
CA ASP A 227 -10.26 10.87 -16.35
C ASP A 227 -10.76 12.13 -17.06
N GLU A 228 -9.85 12.92 -17.64
CA GLU A 228 -10.12 14.17 -18.36
C GLU A 228 -10.88 15.20 -17.52
N LYS A 229 -10.62 15.19 -16.22
CA LYS A 229 -11.16 16.12 -15.21
C LYS A 229 -10.05 16.81 -14.41
N PRO A 230 -8.97 17.33 -15.04
CA PRO A 230 -7.97 18.08 -14.30
C PRO A 230 -8.58 19.37 -13.74
N SER A 231 -8.03 19.87 -12.64
CA SER A 231 -8.42 21.17 -12.09
C SER A 231 -7.22 21.85 -11.45
N LYS A 232 -7.24 23.18 -11.44
CA LYS A 232 -6.19 23.97 -10.78
C LYS A 232 -6.04 23.61 -9.30
N GLU A 233 -7.12 23.22 -8.64
CA GLU A 233 -7.09 22.79 -7.25
C GLU A 233 -6.23 21.53 -7.07
N ILE A 234 -6.42 20.52 -7.93
CA ILE A 234 -5.63 19.29 -7.91
C ILE A 234 -4.15 19.57 -8.25
N ASP A 235 -3.88 20.41 -9.25
CA ASP A 235 -2.51 20.81 -9.60
C ASP A 235 -1.82 21.55 -8.45
N ASN A 236 -2.56 22.43 -7.76
CA ASN A 236 -2.06 23.17 -6.61
C ASN A 236 -1.79 22.26 -5.41
N GLN A 237 -2.66 21.27 -5.15
CA GLN A 237 -2.44 20.30 -4.08
C GLN A 237 -1.15 19.50 -4.30
N PHE A 238 -0.91 19.02 -5.53
CA PHE A 238 0.32 18.30 -5.86
C PHE A 238 1.55 19.21 -5.80
N ARG A 239 1.43 20.48 -6.19
CA ARG A 239 2.51 21.46 -6.04
C ARG A 239 2.85 21.73 -4.57
N GLN A 240 1.84 21.94 -3.74
CA GLN A 240 2.01 22.20 -2.32
C GLN A 240 2.67 21.03 -1.58
N SER A 241 2.32 19.78 -1.93
CA SER A 241 2.98 18.61 -1.34
C SER A 241 4.47 18.55 -1.72
N LEU A 242 4.81 18.86 -2.98
CA LEU A 242 6.20 18.95 -3.44
C LEU A 242 6.96 20.06 -2.71
N ASP A 243 6.35 21.21 -2.48
CA ASP A 243 6.99 22.32 -1.78
C ASP A 243 7.28 21.97 -0.30
N LYS A 244 6.33 21.34 0.40
CA LYS A 244 6.56 20.81 1.77
C LYS A 244 7.68 19.78 1.81
N LEU A 245 7.75 18.87 0.84
CA LEU A 245 8.85 17.90 0.75
C LEU A 245 10.20 18.61 0.52
N ALA A 246 10.22 19.66 -0.31
CA ALA A 246 11.43 20.43 -0.57
C ALA A 246 11.97 21.13 0.68
N GLU A 247 11.11 21.57 1.59
CA GLU A 247 11.52 22.18 2.88
C GLU A 247 12.32 21.19 3.76
N MET A 248 12.04 19.89 3.66
CA MET A 248 12.72 18.87 4.48
C MET A 248 14.05 18.40 3.89
N ASN A 249 14.34 18.74 2.64
CA ASN A 249 15.51 18.26 1.89
C ASN A 249 16.88 18.70 2.45
N GLN A 250 16.90 19.70 3.33
CA GLN A 250 18.13 20.32 3.80
C GLN A 250 18.81 19.63 4.98
N GLY A 251 18.12 18.72 5.68
CA GLY A 251 18.55 18.21 6.98
C GLY A 251 18.78 16.71 7.08
N CYS A 252 18.78 16.01 5.94
CA CYS A 252 19.22 14.61 5.86
C CYS A 252 20.02 14.37 4.58
N GLU A 253 21.34 14.59 4.66
CA GLU A 253 22.23 14.50 3.49
C GLU A 253 22.14 13.13 2.77
N PRO A 254 22.04 11.97 3.47
CA PRO A 254 21.93 10.68 2.81
C PRO A 254 20.68 10.48 1.94
N LEU A 255 19.62 11.26 2.13
CA LEU A 255 18.35 11.15 1.39
C LEU A 255 18.17 12.22 0.31
N LYS A 256 19.08 13.20 0.27
CA LYS A 256 18.92 14.42 -0.52
C LYS A 256 18.83 14.16 -2.03
N SER A 257 19.58 13.17 -2.54
CA SER A 257 19.52 12.82 -3.96
C SER A 257 18.13 12.27 -4.33
N GLU A 258 17.63 11.32 -3.55
CA GLU A 258 16.35 10.67 -3.81
C GLU A 258 15.16 11.62 -3.60
N VAL A 259 15.26 12.53 -2.63
CA VAL A 259 14.29 13.63 -2.49
C VAL A 259 14.31 14.54 -3.71
N ASN A 260 15.49 14.93 -4.21
CA ASN A 260 15.60 15.74 -5.43
C ASN A 260 15.03 15.04 -6.66
N ASP A 261 15.23 13.74 -6.79
CA ASP A 261 14.68 12.95 -7.90
C ASP A 261 13.14 12.96 -7.88
N LEU A 262 12.53 12.77 -6.70
CA LEU A 262 11.07 12.85 -6.54
C LEU A 262 10.54 14.25 -6.84
N LEU A 263 11.20 15.29 -6.32
CA LEU A 263 10.86 16.69 -6.63
C LEU A 263 10.97 16.98 -8.14
N GLY A 264 12.03 16.48 -8.79
CA GLY A 264 12.26 16.64 -10.22
C GLY A 264 11.19 15.96 -11.07
N ALA A 265 10.82 14.73 -10.73
CA ALA A 265 9.77 13.97 -11.41
C ALA A 265 8.41 14.69 -11.28
N GLY A 266 8.02 15.08 -10.06
CA GLY A 266 6.74 15.77 -9.81
C GLY A 266 6.64 17.14 -10.49
N ARG A 267 7.69 17.98 -10.37
CA ARG A 267 7.74 19.28 -11.05
C ARG A 267 7.72 19.16 -12.57
N SER A 268 8.30 18.09 -13.11
CA SER A 268 8.23 17.80 -14.55
C SER A 268 6.82 17.44 -14.99
N ALA A 269 6.09 16.65 -14.20
CA ALA A 269 4.69 16.33 -14.48
C ALA A 269 3.80 17.59 -14.47
N LEU A 270 3.95 18.45 -13.45
CA LEU A 270 3.23 19.73 -13.38
C LEU A 270 3.51 20.65 -14.58
N ARG A 271 4.77 20.77 -14.99
CA ARG A 271 5.16 21.56 -16.17
C ARG A 271 4.57 21.01 -17.47
N ASP A 272 4.50 19.70 -17.62
CA ASP A 272 3.90 19.07 -18.80
C ASP A 272 2.37 19.27 -18.81
N ALA A 273 1.73 19.23 -17.65
CA ALA A 273 0.34 19.61 -17.45
C ALA A 273 0.07 21.05 -17.87
N GLU A 274 0.88 22.02 -17.40
CA GLU A 274 0.77 23.44 -17.78
C GLU A 274 0.92 23.67 -19.29
N LYS A 275 1.74 22.86 -19.96
CA LYS A 275 1.95 22.90 -21.41
C LYS A 275 0.89 22.12 -22.21
N GLY A 276 -0.07 21.48 -21.54
CA GLY A 276 -1.06 20.60 -22.19
C GLY A 276 -0.49 19.32 -22.79
N SER A 277 0.74 18.94 -22.43
CA SER A 277 1.41 17.71 -22.90
C SER A 277 1.01 16.46 -22.10
N LEU A 278 0.40 16.67 -20.93
CA LEU A 278 -0.20 15.63 -20.11
C LEU A 278 -1.68 15.48 -20.51
N ALA A 279 -1.99 14.60 -21.46
CA ALA A 279 -3.34 14.43 -21.99
C ALA A 279 -3.56 13.02 -22.56
N VAL A 280 -4.83 12.58 -22.60
CA VAL A 280 -5.22 11.35 -23.27
C VAL A 280 -5.18 11.56 -24.79
N ASN A 281 -4.43 10.72 -25.49
CA ASN A 281 -4.45 10.70 -26.94
C ASN A 281 -5.67 9.91 -27.43
N HIS A 282 -6.74 10.61 -27.83
CA HIS A 282 -7.97 9.97 -28.31
C HIS A 282 -7.79 9.19 -29.62
N PHE A 283 -6.90 9.64 -30.52
CA PHE A 283 -6.65 8.94 -31.77
C PHE A 283 -6.05 7.56 -31.53
N LEU A 284 -5.09 7.47 -30.61
CA LEU A 284 -4.44 6.21 -30.22
C LEU A 284 -5.12 5.50 -29.03
N LYS A 285 -6.18 6.10 -28.46
CA LYS A 285 -6.81 5.68 -27.19
C LYS A 285 -5.76 5.37 -26.11
N SER A 286 -4.78 6.25 -25.99
CA SER A 286 -3.57 6.01 -25.20
C SER A 286 -3.34 7.12 -24.19
N ASN A 287 -3.00 6.76 -22.96
CA ASN A 287 -2.62 7.67 -21.87
C ASN A 287 -1.10 7.64 -21.63
N MET A 288 -0.30 7.39 -22.68
CA MET A 288 1.13 7.09 -22.54
C MET A 288 1.91 8.18 -21.81
N SER A 289 1.68 9.47 -22.10
CA SER A 289 2.40 10.56 -21.42
C SER A 289 2.06 10.64 -19.93
N ILE A 290 0.79 10.43 -19.58
CA ILE A 290 0.31 10.32 -18.20
C ILE A 290 0.99 9.15 -17.50
N ARG A 291 0.96 7.97 -18.12
CA ARG A 291 1.58 6.76 -17.57
C ARG A 291 3.09 6.94 -17.35
N MET A 292 3.82 7.45 -18.35
CA MET A 292 5.26 7.67 -18.23
C MET A 292 5.62 8.63 -17.09
N ARG A 293 4.83 9.70 -16.88
CA ARG A 293 5.06 10.64 -15.77
C ARG A 293 4.67 10.05 -14.42
N SER A 294 3.57 9.32 -14.36
CA SER A 294 3.14 8.58 -13.17
C SER A 294 4.20 7.55 -12.76
N ASP A 295 4.71 6.77 -13.71
CA ASP A 295 5.75 5.76 -13.48
C ASP A 295 7.06 6.40 -12.99
N ALA A 296 7.44 7.56 -13.54
CA ALA A 296 8.62 8.30 -13.10
C ALA A 296 8.50 8.80 -11.64
N VAL A 297 7.34 9.38 -11.28
CA VAL A 297 7.07 9.82 -9.89
C VAL A 297 7.06 8.62 -8.95
N ASN A 298 6.35 7.54 -9.31
CA ASN A 298 6.30 6.33 -8.52
C ASN A 298 7.68 5.70 -8.32
N SER A 299 8.49 5.61 -9.37
CA SER A 299 9.85 5.07 -9.30
C SER A 299 10.74 5.89 -8.37
N ALA A 300 10.68 7.24 -8.46
CA ALA A 300 11.43 8.12 -7.58
C ALA A 300 10.99 7.98 -6.11
N TYR A 301 9.68 7.87 -5.86
CA TYR A 301 9.14 7.62 -4.52
C TYR A 301 9.65 6.27 -3.95
N MET A 302 9.55 5.19 -4.72
CA MET A 302 10.02 3.87 -4.29
C MET A 302 11.52 3.86 -4.00
N ASN A 303 12.33 4.56 -4.80
CA ASN A 303 13.76 4.71 -4.55
C ASN A 303 14.03 5.45 -3.24
N LEU A 304 13.28 6.52 -2.96
CA LEU A 304 13.36 7.24 -1.68
C LEU A 304 13.01 6.34 -0.49
N ILE A 305 11.90 5.60 -0.55
CA ILE A 305 11.51 4.67 0.52
C ILE A 305 12.58 3.59 0.73
N ASN A 306 13.08 2.98 -0.35
CA ASN A 306 14.14 1.99 -0.28
C ASN A 306 15.42 2.55 0.34
N LYS A 307 15.76 3.81 0.01
CA LYS A 307 16.92 4.50 0.58
C LYS A 307 16.72 4.77 2.06
N MET A 308 15.54 5.26 2.45
CA MET A 308 15.19 5.48 3.85
C MET A 308 15.36 4.20 4.67
N ASN A 309 14.90 3.06 4.16
CA ASN A 309 15.04 1.78 4.88
C ASN A 309 16.50 1.33 5.07
N ARG A 310 17.47 1.94 4.39
CA ARG A 310 18.90 1.58 4.45
C ARG A 310 19.80 2.64 5.07
N SER A 311 19.32 3.86 5.28
CA SER A 311 20.16 5.01 5.65
C SER A 311 19.50 5.81 6.75
N GLY A 312 20.25 6.15 7.81
CA GLY A 312 19.81 7.10 8.85
C GLY A 312 20.06 8.56 8.45
N CYS A 313 19.56 9.49 9.25
CA CYS A 313 19.94 10.90 9.19
C CYS A 313 20.86 11.20 10.37
N GLU A 314 22.00 11.83 10.12
CA GLU A 314 22.96 12.21 11.18
C GLU A 314 22.86 13.72 11.47
N ALA A 315 23.16 14.11 12.71
CA ALA A 315 23.26 15.52 13.06
C ALA A 315 24.46 16.15 12.34
N ARG A 316 24.28 17.34 11.76
CA ARG A 316 25.43 18.16 11.34
C ARG A 316 26.16 18.58 12.61
N GLY A 317 27.38 18.07 12.79
CA GLY A 317 28.34 18.55 13.79
C GLY A 317 28.78 19.98 13.52
#